data_AF-A0A2V7KQN3-F1
#
_entry.id   AF-A0A2V7KQN3-F1
#
_cell.length_a   1.000
_cell.length_b   1.000
_cell.length_c   1.000
_cell.angle_alpha   90.00
_cell.angle_beta   90.00
_cell.angle_gamma   90.00
#
_symmetry.space_group_name_H-M   'P 1'
#
loop_
_entity.id
_entity.type
_entity.pdbx_description
1 polymer ?
#
loop_
_entity_poly.entity_id
_entity_poly.type
_entity_poly.pdbx_seq_one_letter_code
_entity_poly.pdbx_strand_id
1 'polypeptide(L)'
;MLMLQQTAVGPPPLPGGVAAVLRFFFNLPQWFQIGGFFVGVAVAAWLLVYVWRRRVQIAAWIKTRQRGVKIGLATAAAVAAIGAAGFGTVSWNYMQHDNGFCTGCHIMKGPFQRFTGSKHDSLSCHSCHQQSIFASTRQLYLWVADRPEKIKMHSKVPTRVCAGCHIQGDKEKEKWKRIATTAGHRVHLESDSSALRNVQCTTCHGLEVHRFVPVDSTCGQAGCHIGTQIRLGKMASQTEFHCIACHPFTAEVPLLATRDSAAGTLRPGSHECLGCHEMRAKLADFDPARDPHRQTCGMCHNPHEQTRPADALKSCASAGCHSDWRDEPFHTGAPHRRVAEQCTLCHQPHAAKVDAAECAECHAAVKGRTQGRVNPPQAFDTTRALRRVSQLDIDPEQKGKGDANPPRAAPAPFSLLPSPSDSFPHARHKQLACLTCHVTSRPNTGLTFVPPRGCQICHHQAPATNDCAKCHAAADIAPVHAETIAVAVADHPARRRSVSFAHSTHAELRCTACHETAVTLDPSAPVKACTACHEDHHSAKRDCATCHTNEAIRAAHPDSSNAHTACDQCHRESTVARLVPDRGLCLTCHADQREHYATRECTTCHFQASPDAYRAHLRKAGAGT
;
A
#
# COMPACT_ATOMS: atom_id res chain seq x y z
N MET A 1 27.85 31.93 -26.92
CA MET A 1 29.16 31.34 -27.32
C MET A 1 29.91 30.95 -26.06
N LEU A 2 29.80 29.69 -25.61
CA LEU A 2 30.68 29.18 -24.56
C LEU A 2 32.03 28.83 -25.18
N MET A 3 33.09 29.48 -24.71
CA MET A 3 34.46 29.09 -25.05
C MET A 3 34.74 27.72 -24.43
N LEU A 4 34.86 26.71 -25.30
CA LEU A 4 35.41 25.41 -24.97
C LEU A 4 36.87 25.61 -24.54
N GLN A 5 37.14 25.53 -23.23
CA GLN A 5 38.49 25.31 -22.73
C GLN A 5 38.98 23.99 -23.31
N GLN A 6 39.96 24.06 -24.22
CA GLN A 6 40.74 22.90 -24.63
C GLN A 6 41.49 22.42 -23.39
N THR A 7 41.00 21.36 -22.74
CA THR A 7 41.82 20.61 -21.80
C THR A 7 43.00 20.07 -22.61
N ALA A 8 44.18 20.61 -22.31
CA ALA A 8 45.42 20.14 -22.90
C ALA A 8 45.52 18.63 -22.63
N VAL A 9 45.53 17.84 -23.71
CA VAL A 9 46.00 16.46 -23.63
C VAL A 9 47.41 16.55 -23.05
N GLY A 10 47.60 16.01 -21.84
CA GLY A 10 48.87 16.08 -21.14
C GLY A 10 50.03 15.61 -22.03
N PRO A 11 51.28 15.99 -21.70
CA PRO A 11 52.43 15.54 -22.44
C PRO A 11 52.39 14.00 -22.58
N PRO A 12 52.89 13.46 -23.70
CA PRO A 12 52.86 12.02 -23.96
C PRO A 12 53.36 11.24 -22.74
N PRO A 13 52.65 10.18 -22.31
CA PRO A 13 52.77 9.59 -20.96
C PRO A 13 54.09 8.86 -20.70
N LEU A 14 55.00 8.84 -21.69
CA LEU A 14 56.32 8.25 -21.55
C LEU A 14 57.34 9.39 -21.36
N PRO A 15 58.18 9.35 -20.31
CA PRO A 15 59.23 10.34 -20.10
C PRO A 15 60.11 10.44 -21.35
N GLY A 16 60.55 11.67 -21.66
CA GLY A 16 61.00 12.12 -22.99
C GLY A 16 62.10 11.31 -23.71
N GLY A 17 62.80 10.39 -23.04
CA GLY A 17 63.73 9.46 -23.69
C GLY A 17 63.07 8.16 -24.17
N VAL A 18 62.26 7.51 -23.32
CA VAL A 18 61.63 6.22 -23.63
C VAL A 18 60.55 6.38 -24.70
N ALA A 19 59.82 7.51 -24.67
CA ALA A 19 58.85 7.85 -25.70
C ALA A 19 59.49 8.00 -27.08
N ALA A 20 60.68 8.59 -27.15
CA ALA A 20 61.41 8.80 -28.39
C ALA A 20 61.89 7.47 -28.97
N VAL A 21 62.43 6.58 -28.13
CA VAL A 21 62.85 5.23 -28.52
C VAL A 21 61.65 4.41 -29.01
N LEU A 22 60.56 4.38 -28.25
CA LEU A 22 59.36 3.64 -28.65
C LEU A 22 58.74 4.23 -29.93
N ARG A 23 58.68 5.55 -30.08
CA ARG A 23 58.23 6.19 -31.34
C ARG A 23 59.13 5.85 -32.51
N PHE A 24 60.45 5.82 -32.32
CA PHE A 24 61.38 5.41 -33.36
C PHE A 24 61.05 3.98 -33.85
N PHE A 25 60.91 3.03 -32.92
CA PHE A 25 60.54 1.66 -33.26
C PHE A 25 59.14 1.55 -33.88
N PHE A 26 58.16 2.32 -33.39
CA PHE A 26 56.79 2.31 -33.93
C PHE A 26 56.63 3.08 -35.25
N ASN A 27 57.61 3.90 -35.64
CA ASN A 27 57.68 4.55 -36.96
C ASN A 27 58.37 3.68 -38.02
N LEU A 28 59.02 2.58 -37.65
CA LEU A 28 59.53 1.63 -38.62
C LEU A 28 58.37 0.97 -39.39
N PRO A 29 58.56 0.60 -40.67
CA PRO A 29 57.55 -0.16 -41.41
C PRO A 29 57.10 -1.40 -40.63
N GLN A 30 55.81 -1.72 -40.70
CA GLN A 30 55.20 -2.80 -39.90
C GLN A 30 55.92 -4.16 -40.08
N TRP A 31 56.40 -4.45 -41.29
CA TRP A 31 57.15 -5.68 -41.57
C TRP A 31 58.51 -5.75 -40.84
N PHE A 32 59.17 -4.62 -40.59
CA PHE A 32 60.40 -4.57 -39.79
C PHE A 32 60.11 -4.84 -38.31
N GLN A 33 59.01 -4.31 -37.78
CA GLN A 33 58.61 -4.55 -36.39
C GLN A 33 58.25 -6.02 -36.16
N ILE A 34 57.47 -6.60 -37.08
CA ILE A 34 57.09 -8.03 -37.06
C ILE A 34 58.34 -8.91 -37.22
N GLY A 35 59.19 -8.61 -38.21
CA GLY A 35 60.43 -9.35 -38.44
C GLY A 35 61.38 -9.28 -37.23
N GLY A 36 61.56 -8.10 -36.65
CA GLY A 36 62.37 -7.91 -35.44
C GLY A 36 61.83 -8.69 -34.24
N PHE A 37 60.50 -8.75 -34.06
CA PHE A 37 59.88 -9.56 -33.02
C PHE A 37 60.19 -11.06 -33.19
N PHE A 38 59.99 -11.62 -34.39
CA PHE A 38 60.28 -13.04 -34.63
C PHE A 38 61.76 -13.39 -34.48
N VAL A 39 62.66 -12.52 -34.96
CA VAL A 39 64.11 -12.67 -34.75
C VAL A 39 64.44 -12.63 -33.26
N GLY A 40 63.88 -11.67 -32.52
CA GLY A 40 64.06 -11.57 -31.07
C GLY A 40 63.58 -12.82 -30.33
N VAL A 41 62.40 -13.35 -30.67
CA VAL A 41 61.85 -14.59 -30.10
C VAL A 41 62.74 -15.79 -30.44
N ALA A 42 63.21 -15.89 -31.68
CA ALA A 42 64.11 -16.96 -32.10
C ALA A 42 65.44 -16.92 -31.35
N VAL A 43 66.03 -15.73 -31.18
CA VAL A 43 67.26 -15.53 -30.40
C VAL A 43 67.04 -15.86 -28.92
N ALA A 44 65.93 -15.42 -28.33
CA ALA A 44 65.60 -15.71 -26.94
C ALA A 44 65.37 -17.22 -26.70
N ALA A 45 64.64 -17.89 -27.60
CA ALA A 45 64.44 -19.33 -27.56
C ALA A 45 65.77 -20.09 -27.72
N TRP A 46 66.62 -19.66 -28.65
CA TRP A 46 67.95 -20.22 -28.83
C TRP A 46 68.82 -20.03 -27.59
N LEU A 47 68.83 -18.83 -26.98
CA LEU A 47 69.55 -18.55 -25.74
C LEU A 47 69.03 -19.41 -24.58
N LEU A 48 67.71 -19.55 -24.42
CA LEU A 48 67.11 -20.41 -23.39
C LEU A 48 67.53 -21.87 -23.58
N VAL A 49 67.45 -22.39 -24.80
CA VAL A 49 67.90 -23.75 -25.11
C VAL A 49 69.40 -23.91 -24.87
N TYR A 50 70.21 -22.92 -25.26
CA TYR A 50 71.65 -22.92 -25.07
C TYR A 50 72.02 -22.93 -23.57
N VAL A 51 71.42 -22.04 -22.79
CA VAL A 51 71.59 -21.95 -21.33
C VAL A 51 71.12 -23.24 -20.66
N TRP A 52 69.97 -23.79 -21.08
CA TRP A 52 69.44 -25.05 -20.54
C TRP A 52 70.35 -26.24 -20.83
N ARG A 53 70.85 -26.37 -22.08
CA ARG A 53 71.79 -27.43 -22.48
C ARG A 53 73.12 -27.31 -21.74
N ARG A 54 73.57 -26.09 -21.46
CA ARG A 54 74.83 -25.80 -20.75
C ARG A 54 74.65 -25.66 -19.23
N ARG A 55 73.46 -25.93 -18.67
CA ARG A 55 73.15 -25.65 -17.25
C ARG A 55 74.14 -26.24 -16.24
N VAL A 56 74.66 -27.45 -16.49
CA VAL A 56 75.64 -28.10 -15.61
C VAL A 56 77.00 -27.40 -15.67
N GLN A 57 77.44 -27.02 -16.87
CA GLN A 57 78.71 -26.31 -17.07
C GLN A 57 78.62 -24.88 -16.52
N ILE A 58 77.49 -24.21 -16.70
CA ILE A 58 77.22 -22.89 -16.12
C ILE A 58 77.20 -22.98 -14.59
N ALA A 59 76.52 -23.98 -14.01
CA ALA A 59 76.51 -24.18 -12.56
C ALA A 59 77.90 -24.49 -12.01
N ALA A 60 78.69 -25.34 -12.68
CA ALA A 60 80.07 -25.63 -12.32
C ALA A 60 80.96 -24.38 -12.40
N TRP A 61 80.82 -23.60 -13.48
CA TRP A 61 81.52 -22.32 -13.65
C TRP A 61 81.15 -21.33 -12.55
N ILE A 62 79.87 -21.16 -12.19
CA ILE A 62 79.45 -20.30 -11.09
C ILE A 62 80.06 -20.79 -9.77
N LYS A 63 80.05 -22.11 -9.51
CA LYS A 63 80.61 -22.69 -8.27
C LYS A 63 82.11 -22.39 -8.10
N THR A 64 82.90 -22.37 -9.18
CA THR A 64 84.34 -22.10 -9.12
C THR A 64 84.72 -20.62 -9.02
N ARG A 65 83.76 -19.68 -9.11
CA ARG A 65 84.05 -18.24 -8.98
C ARG A 65 84.19 -17.78 -7.54
N GLN A 66 85.01 -16.74 -7.37
CA GLN A 66 85.21 -16.05 -6.09
C GLN A 66 83.89 -15.45 -5.57
N ARG A 67 83.80 -15.29 -4.25
CA ARG A 67 82.57 -14.84 -3.55
C ARG A 67 82.04 -13.51 -4.09
N GLY A 68 82.92 -12.55 -4.42
CA GLY A 68 82.53 -11.25 -4.99
C GLY A 68 81.81 -11.36 -6.34
N VAL A 69 82.27 -12.24 -7.24
CA VAL A 69 81.63 -12.45 -8.55
C VAL A 69 80.25 -13.11 -8.41
N LYS A 70 80.10 -14.06 -7.48
CA LYS A 70 78.81 -14.68 -7.18
C LYS A 70 77.80 -13.67 -6.65
N ILE A 71 78.23 -12.80 -5.74
CA ILE A 71 77.40 -11.69 -5.23
C ILE A 71 77.03 -10.75 -6.37
N GLY A 72 77.99 -10.35 -7.21
CA GLY A 72 77.73 -9.47 -8.36
C GLY A 72 76.69 -10.06 -9.33
N LEU A 73 76.81 -11.34 -9.70
CA LEU A 73 75.84 -12.02 -10.56
C LEU A 73 74.46 -12.15 -9.91
N ALA A 74 74.41 -12.50 -8.62
CA ALA A 74 73.16 -12.59 -7.88
C ALA A 74 72.46 -11.22 -7.78
N THR A 75 73.21 -10.16 -7.50
CA THR A 75 72.70 -8.78 -7.48
C THR A 75 72.21 -8.35 -8.86
N ALA A 76 72.96 -8.63 -9.92
CA ALA A 76 72.54 -8.29 -11.29
C ALA A 76 71.24 -9.03 -11.69
N ALA A 77 71.13 -10.33 -11.37
CA ALA A 77 69.92 -11.10 -11.62
C ALA A 77 68.74 -10.58 -10.80
N ALA A 78 68.96 -10.22 -9.52
CA ALA A 78 67.95 -9.62 -8.67
C ALA A 78 67.48 -8.27 -9.21
N VAL A 79 68.39 -7.39 -9.62
CA VAL A 79 68.06 -6.10 -10.25
C VAL A 79 67.26 -6.29 -11.53
N ALA A 80 67.65 -7.24 -12.39
CA ALA A 80 66.91 -7.54 -13.61
C ALA A 80 65.49 -8.06 -13.32
N ALA A 81 65.35 -8.97 -12.35
CA ALA A 81 64.05 -9.51 -11.95
C ALA A 81 63.14 -8.43 -11.33
N ILE A 82 63.69 -7.59 -10.45
CA ILE A 82 62.98 -6.45 -9.84
C ILE A 82 62.58 -5.44 -10.92
N GLY A 83 63.47 -5.14 -11.86
CA GLY A 83 63.18 -4.25 -12.99
C GLY A 83 62.05 -4.80 -13.87
N ALA A 84 62.08 -6.09 -14.19
CA ALA A 84 61.02 -6.75 -14.97
C ALA A 84 59.68 -6.76 -14.22
N ALA A 85 59.67 -7.08 -12.92
CA ALA A 85 58.48 -7.06 -12.08
C ALA A 85 57.90 -5.63 -11.93
N GLY A 86 58.77 -4.64 -11.72
CA GLY A 86 58.39 -3.23 -11.64
C GLY A 86 57.79 -2.73 -12.95
N PHE A 87 58.44 -3.02 -14.08
CA PHE A 87 57.93 -2.69 -15.41
C PHE A 87 56.58 -3.37 -15.70
N GLY A 88 56.45 -4.67 -15.36
CA GLY A 88 55.20 -5.41 -15.51
C GLY A 88 54.06 -4.81 -14.68
N THR A 89 54.35 -4.43 -13.43
CA THR A 89 53.38 -3.79 -12.54
C THR A 89 52.94 -2.43 -13.06
N VAL A 90 53.89 -1.58 -13.48
CA VAL A 90 53.59 -0.26 -14.06
C VAL A 90 52.78 -0.39 -15.35
N SER A 91 53.17 -1.32 -16.23
CA SER A 91 52.45 -1.57 -17.49
C SER A 91 51.03 -2.09 -17.25
N TRP A 92 50.86 -3.02 -16.31
CA TRP A 92 49.55 -3.53 -15.92
C TRP A 92 48.67 -2.42 -15.34
N ASN A 93 49.22 -1.61 -14.42
CA ASN A 93 48.50 -0.49 -13.81
C ASN A 93 48.08 0.54 -14.87
N TYR A 94 48.98 0.89 -15.79
CA TYR A 94 48.67 1.78 -16.91
C TYR A 94 47.54 1.22 -17.79
N MET A 95 47.56 -0.07 -18.11
CA MET A 95 46.56 -0.70 -18.99
C MET A 95 45.20 -0.98 -18.33
N GLN A 96 45.14 -1.08 -17.00
CA GLN A 96 43.95 -1.53 -16.27
C GLN A 96 43.34 -0.46 -15.37
N HIS A 97 44.08 0.60 -15.03
CA HIS A 97 43.66 1.60 -14.06
C HIS A 97 43.91 3.05 -14.51
N ASP A 98 44.68 3.28 -15.59
CA ASP A 98 44.99 4.62 -16.08
C ASP A 98 44.19 4.95 -17.36
N ASN A 99 43.48 6.08 -17.35
CA ASN A 99 42.75 6.57 -18.51
C ASN A 99 43.69 6.86 -19.70
N GLY A 100 44.96 7.17 -19.43
CA GLY A 100 46.01 7.43 -20.42
C GLY A 100 46.16 6.31 -21.45
N PHE A 101 45.94 5.05 -21.05
CA PHE A 101 45.94 3.93 -21.99
C PHE A 101 44.85 4.08 -23.07
N CYS A 102 43.64 4.45 -22.66
CA CYS A 102 42.52 4.63 -23.57
C CYS A 102 42.65 5.95 -24.37
N THR A 103 42.97 7.06 -23.69
CA THR A 103 43.03 8.40 -24.31
C THR A 103 44.27 8.60 -25.18
N GLY A 104 45.30 7.75 -25.05
CA GLY A 104 46.46 7.73 -25.93
C GLY A 104 46.13 7.37 -27.38
N CYS A 105 44.96 6.78 -27.64
CA CYS A 105 44.48 6.51 -28.99
C CYS A 105 43.91 7.80 -29.63
N HIS A 106 44.37 8.16 -30.83
CA HIS A 106 43.89 9.37 -31.53
C HIS A 106 42.36 9.38 -31.71
N ILE A 107 41.77 8.21 -31.92
CA ILE A 107 40.34 8.04 -32.16
C ILE A 107 39.49 8.32 -30.91
N MET A 108 40.12 8.28 -29.74
CA MET A 108 39.46 8.53 -28.46
C MET A 108 39.32 10.01 -28.13
N LYS A 109 39.91 10.94 -28.91
CA LYS A 109 39.83 12.39 -28.63
C LYS A 109 38.38 12.88 -28.52
N GLY A 110 37.55 12.59 -29.53
CA GLY A 110 36.14 13.01 -29.54
C GLY A 110 35.29 12.35 -28.44
N PRO A 111 35.28 11.00 -28.33
CA PRO A 111 34.59 10.31 -27.25
C PRO A 111 35.04 10.73 -25.85
N PHE A 112 36.34 10.97 -25.65
CA PHE A 112 36.87 11.42 -24.36
C PHE A 112 36.40 12.84 -24.02
N GLN A 113 36.37 13.76 -24.98
CA GLN A 113 35.80 15.10 -24.76
C GLN A 113 34.35 15.06 -24.31
N ARG A 114 33.53 14.16 -24.88
CA ARG A 114 32.14 13.95 -24.43
C ARG A 114 32.08 13.37 -23.03
N PHE A 115 32.95 12.41 -22.72
CA PHE A 115 33.08 11.84 -21.39
C PHE A 115 33.43 12.92 -20.34
N THR A 116 34.43 13.76 -20.61
CA THR A 116 34.84 14.85 -19.71
C THR A 116 33.79 15.96 -19.60
N GLY A 117 32.88 16.09 -20.57
CA GLY A 117 31.74 16.99 -20.50
C GLY A 117 30.51 16.39 -19.80
N SER A 118 30.59 15.12 -19.39
CA SER A 118 29.47 14.40 -18.76
C SER A 118 29.51 14.49 -17.24
N LYS A 119 28.46 13.99 -16.57
CA LYS A 119 28.43 13.86 -15.10
C LYS A 119 29.33 12.75 -14.57
N HIS A 120 30.01 12.00 -15.44
CA HIS A 120 30.93 10.92 -15.10
C HIS A 120 32.40 11.30 -15.31
N ASP A 121 32.70 12.58 -15.54
CA ASP A 121 34.06 13.11 -15.76
C ASP A 121 35.09 12.77 -14.67
N SER A 122 34.64 12.54 -13.44
CA SER A 122 35.45 12.14 -12.29
C SER A 122 35.76 10.63 -12.24
N LEU A 123 35.18 9.81 -13.11
CA LEU A 123 35.41 8.36 -13.16
C LEU A 123 36.60 7.99 -14.04
N SER A 124 37.17 6.82 -13.80
CA SER A 124 38.09 6.20 -14.76
C SER A 124 37.30 5.53 -15.89
N CYS A 125 37.87 5.47 -17.10
CA CYS A 125 37.37 4.62 -18.18
C CYS A 125 37.15 3.18 -17.69
N HIS A 126 38.05 2.69 -16.82
CA HIS A 126 38.02 1.35 -16.25
C HIS A 126 36.95 1.14 -15.17
N SER A 127 36.37 2.23 -14.64
CA SER A 127 35.18 2.14 -13.78
C SER A 127 33.98 1.60 -14.55
N CYS A 128 33.94 1.85 -15.87
CA CYS A 128 32.87 1.36 -16.74
C CYS A 128 33.31 0.16 -17.60
N HIS A 129 34.55 0.18 -18.09
CA HIS A 129 35.12 -0.82 -18.99
C HIS A 129 36.12 -1.71 -18.27
N GLN A 130 35.63 -2.84 -17.78
CA GLN A 130 36.49 -3.91 -17.28
C GLN A 130 36.68 -4.96 -18.38
N GLN A 131 37.91 -5.09 -18.85
CA GLN A 131 38.29 -6.10 -19.84
C GLN A 131 39.52 -6.87 -19.37
N SER A 132 39.63 -8.12 -19.78
CA SER A 132 40.80 -8.94 -19.41
C SER A 132 42.09 -8.32 -19.97
N ILE A 133 43.22 -8.62 -19.32
CA ILE A 133 44.53 -8.17 -19.81
C ILE A 133 44.76 -8.63 -21.26
N PHE A 134 44.31 -9.84 -21.62
CA PHE A 134 44.40 -10.35 -22.99
C PHE A 134 43.60 -9.52 -23.99
N ALA A 135 42.39 -9.09 -23.63
CA ALA A 135 41.59 -8.20 -24.47
C ALA A 135 42.28 -6.83 -24.66
N SER A 136 42.81 -6.25 -23.58
CA SER A 136 43.59 -4.99 -23.65
C SER A 136 44.85 -5.15 -24.52
N THR A 137 45.60 -6.24 -24.37
CA THR A 137 46.80 -6.52 -25.18
C THR A 137 46.45 -6.73 -26.64
N ARG A 138 45.36 -7.44 -26.94
CA ARG A 138 44.86 -7.60 -28.32
C ARG A 138 44.47 -6.25 -28.92
N GLN A 139 43.81 -5.39 -28.16
CA GLN A 139 43.42 -4.07 -28.62
C GLN A 139 44.64 -3.18 -28.89
N LEU A 140 45.64 -3.23 -28.02
CA LEU A 140 46.93 -2.57 -28.24
C LEU A 140 47.60 -3.10 -29.52
N TYR A 141 47.63 -4.42 -29.72
CA TYR A 141 48.17 -5.04 -30.94
C TYR A 141 47.44 -4.55 -32.19
N LEU A 142 46.11 -4.64 -32.23
CA LEU A 142 45.30 -4.18 -33.37
C LEU A 142 45.52 -2.70 -33.64
N TRP A 143 45.74 -1.89 -32.61
CA TRP A 143 46.00 -0.46 -32.78
C TRP A 143 47.40 -0.17 -33.34
N VAL A 144 48.42 -0.84 -32.83
CA VAL A 144 49.81 -0.70 -33.32
C VAL A 144 49.93 -1.24 -34.75
N ALA A 145 49.31 -2.39 -35.02
CA ALA A 145 49.39 -3.10 -36.29
C ALA A 145 48.44 -2.54 -37.36
N ASP A 146 47.14 -2.40 -37.07
CA ASP A 146 46.12 -2.13 -38.09
C ASP A 146 45.71 -0.65 -38.16
N ARG A 147 46.04 0.15 -37.14
CA ARG A 147 45.75 1.60 -37.04
C ARG A 147 44.34 1.99 -37.54
N PRO A 148 43.26 1.44 -36.96
CA PRO A 148 41.90 1.65 -37.48
C PRO A 148 41.44 3.10 -37.33
N GLU A 149 40.80 3.63 -38.38
CA GLU A 149 40.24 4.99 -38.38
C GLU A 149 38.83 5.09 -37.77
N LYS A 150 38.17 3.95 -37.48
CA LYS A 150 36.82 3.87 -36.91
C LYS A 150 36.78 3.00 -35.66
N ILE A 151 36.05 3.45 -34.63
CA ILE A 151 35.84 2.69 -33.40
C ILE A 151 34.85 1.57 -33.72
N LYS A 152 35.35 0.34 -33.86
CA LYS A 152 34.49 -0.85 -33.76
C LYS A 152 34.17 -1.09 -32.28
N MET A 153 33.08 -1.81 -32.02
CA MET A 153 32.70 -2.20 -30.65
C MET A 153 33.86 -2.96 -30.00
N HIS A 154 34.49 -2.38 -28.99
CA HIS A 154 35.68 -2.93 -28.33
C HIS A 154 35.36 -3.49 -26.94
N SER A 155 34.28 -3.02 -26.30
CA SER A 155 33.83 -3.51 -25.01
C SER A 155 32.33 -3.23 -24.84
N LYS A 156 31.59 -4.20 -24.29
CA LYS A 156 30.18 -4.05 -23.90
C LYS A 156 30.14 -3.65 -22.43
N VAL A 157 29.44 -2.57 -22.10
CA VAL A 157 29.17 -2.18 -20.71
C VAL A 157 27.83 -2.79 -20.29
N PRO A 158 27.81 -3.80 -19.42
CA PRO A 158 26.56 -4.40 -18.96
C PRO A 158 25.87 -3.51 -17.91
N THR A 159 24.54 -3.60 -17.80
CA THR A 159 23.73 -2.83 -16.82
C THR A 159 24.24 -2.94 -15.39
N ARG A 160 24.80 -4.10 -14.99
CA ARG A 160 25.34 -4.31 -13.63
C ARG A 160 26.42 -3.28 -13.23
N VAL A 161 27.16 -2.75 -14.19
CA VAL A 161 28.20 -1.75 -13.92
C VAL A 161 27.57 -0.41 -13.53
N CYS A 162 26.54 0.01 -14.27
CA CYS A 162 25.75 1.18 -13.92
C CYS A 162 25.02 0.97 -12.59
N ALA A 163 24.36 -0.18 -12.42
CA ALA A 163 23.61 -0.52 -11.22
C ALA A 163 24.50 -0.62 -9.97
N GLY A 164 25.76 -1.04 -10.10
CA GLY A 164 26.70 -1.10 -8.98
C GLY A 164 26.91 0.25 -8.32
N CYS A 165 26.99 1.33 -9.09
CA CYS A 165 27.15 2.68 -8.57
C CYS A 165 25.81 3.39 -8.32
N HIS A 166 24.88 3.30 -9.27
CA HIS A 166 23.61 4.03 -9.18
C HIS A 166 22.61 3.34 -8.25
N ILE A 167 22.50 2.01 -8.23
CA ILE A 167 21.46 1.34 -7.43
C ILE A 167 22.02 0.79 -6.12
N GLN A 168 23.24 0.25 -6.17
CA GLN A 168 23.85 -0.49 -5.06
C GLN A 168 24.86 0.34 -4.26
N GLY A 169 25.38 1.44 -4.82
CA GLY A 169 26.44 2.24 -4.21
C GLY A 169 25.95 3.05 -3.01
N ASP A 170 26.87 3.36 -2.10
CA ASP A 170 26.55 4.07 -0.84
C ASP A 170 26.32 5.58 -1.03
N LYS A 171 26.88 6.18 -2.09
CA LYS A 171 26.71 7.60 -2.40
C LYS A 171 25.41 7.82 -3.17
N GLU A 172 24.51 8.61 -2.61
CA GLU A 172 23.21 8.96 -3.22
C GLU A 172 22.29 7.76 -3.53
N LYS A 173 22.48 6.64 -2.82
CA LYS A 173 21.71 5.38 -3.00
C LYS A 173 20.21 5.62 -3.12
N GLU A 174 19.65 6.41 -2.22
CA GLU A 174 18.20 6.66 -2.17
C GLU A 174 17.70 7.47 -3.37
N LYS A 175 18.48 8.45 -3.83
CA LYS A 175 18.13 9.27 -5.02
C LYS A 175 18.11 8.43 -6.28
N TRP A 176 19.11 7.58 -6.46
CA TRP A 176 19.23 6.78 -7.67
C TRP A 176 18.34 5.52 -7.66
N LYS A 177 18.11 4.94 -6.49
CA LYS A 177 17.06 3.93 -6.29
C LYS A 177 15.69 4.52 -6.66
N ARG A 178 15.38 5.73 -6.19
CA ARG A 178 14.16 6.48 -6.57
C ARG A 178 14.04 6.68 -8.08
N ILE A 179 15.11 7.12 -8.75
CA ILE A 179 15.12 7.30 -10.22
C ILE A 179 14.92 5.97 -10.95
N ALA A 180 15.60 4.91 -10.53
CA ALA A 180 15.45 3.58 -11.14
C ALA A 180 14.04 3.00 -10.96
N THR A 181 13.32 3.46 -9.92
CA THR A 181 11.93 3.06 -9.65
C THR A 181 10.89 3.97 -10.27
N THR A 182 11.24 4.92 -11.15
CA THR A 182 10.21 5.71 -11.85
C THR A 182 9.44 4.87 -12.85
N ALA A 183 8.23 5.33 -13.20
CA ALA A 183 7.29 4.63 -14.06
C ALA A 183 7.93 4.10 -15.35
N GLY A 184 8.66 4.97 -16.06
CA GLY A 184 9.32 4.64 -17.32
C GLY A 184 10.39 3.57 -17.18
N HIS A 185 11.27 3.69 -16.17
CA HIS A 185 12.34 2.72 -15.94
C HIS A 185 11.77 1.34 -15.60
N ARG A 186 10.78 1.28 -14.71
CA ARG A 186 10.18 0.00 -14.29
C ARG A 186 9.49 -0.70 -15.46
N VAL A 187 8.72 0.02 -16.26
CA VAL A 187 8.04 -0.55 -17.44
C VAL A 187 9.02 -1.14 -18.44
N HIS A 188 10.20 -0.53 -18.62
CA HIS A 188 11.18 -1.00 -19.61
C HIS A 188 12.17 -2.04 -19.07
N LEU A 189 12.55 -1.94 -17.80
CA LEU A 189 13.59 -2.79 -17.18
C LEU A 189 13.02 -4.00 -16.43
N GLU A 190 11.78 -3.92 -15.93
CA GLU A 190 11.10 -5.03 -15.22
C GLU A 190 10.17 -5.82 -16.13
N SER A 191 10.15 -5.53 -17.44
CA SER A 191 9.30 -6.27 -18.38
C SER A 191 9.88 -7.63 -18.73
N ASP A 192 9.00 -8.62 -18.71
CA ASP A 192 9.18 -9.98 -19.19
C ASP A 192 8.95 -10.13 -20.71
N SER A 193 8.53 -9.05 -21.39
CA SER A 193 8.32 -9.05 -22.83
C SER A 193 9.59 -9.41 -23.58
N SER A 194 9.47 -10.31 -24.56
CA SER A 194 10.58 -10.67 -25.45
C SER A 194 11.17 -9.46 -26.17
N ALA A 195 10.38 -8.40 -26.39
CA ALA A 195 10.82 -7.14 -27.01
C ALA A 195 11.75 -6.33 -26.09
N LEU A 196 11.58 -6.42 -24.77
CA LEU A 196 12.30 -5.62 -23.79
C LEU A 196 13.41 -6.40 -23.05
N ARG A 197 13.48 -7.74 -23.22
CA ARG A 197 14.44 -8.63 -22.53
C ARG A 197 15.93 -8.20 -22.60
N ASN A 198 16.30 -7.47 -23.64
CA ASN A 198 17.68 -7.05 -23.90
C ASN A 198 17.91 -5.55 -23.68
N VAL A 199 16.92 -4.81 -23.18
CA VAL A 199 17.07 -3.39 -22.86
C VAL A 199 18.07 -3.25 -21.72
N GLN A 200 19.00 -2.32 -21.85
CA GLN A 200 20.05 -2.01 -20.89
C GLN A 200 20.04 -0.50 -20.62
N CYS A 201 20.68 -0.04 -19.54
CA CYS A 201 20.82 1.40 -19.30
C CYS A 201 21.41 2.14 -20.51
N THR A 202 22.42 1.56 -21.16
CA THR A 202 23.08 2.14 -22.34
C THR A 202 22.25 2.06 -23.61
N THR A 203 21.16 1.27 -23.65
CA THR A 203 20.20 1.28 -24.76
C THR A 203 19.54 2.66 -24.89
N CYS A 204 19.38 3.36 -23.76
CA CYS A 204 18.79 4.70 -23.73
C CYS A 204 19.81 5.80 -23.41
N HIS A 205 20.65 5.57 -22.40
CA HIS A 205 21.65 6.52 -21.93
C HIS A 205 23.01 6.35 -22.64
N GLY A 206 23.06 5.75 -23.83
CA GLY A 206 24.31 5.45 -24.52
C GLY A 206 24.21 5.50 -26.04
N LEU A 207 23.18 6.17 -26.58
CA LEU A 207 22.92 6.27 -28.02
C LEU A 207 24.12 6.84 -28.80
N GLU A 208 24.82 7.80 -28.19
CA GLU A 208 26.09 8.31 -28.68
C GLU A 208 27.23 7.84 -27.78
N VAL A 209 28.36 7.45 -28.39
CA VAL A 209 29.55 7.01 -27.66
C VAL A 209 29.97 8.06 -26.63
N HIS A 210 29.93 7.65 -25.36
CA HIS A 210 30.27 8.43 -24.17
C HIS A 210 29.45 9.71 -23.96
N ARG A 211 28.19 9.70 -24.41
CA ARG A 211 27.18 10.69 -24.05
C ARG A 211 26.07 10.00 -23.25
N PHE A 212 26.01 10.30 -21.96
CA PHE A 212 25.14 9.59 -21.00
C PHE A 212 23.82 10.27 -20.70
N VAL A 213 23.21 10.86 -21.73
CA VAL A 213 21.94 11.58 -21.62
C VAL A 213 21.02 11.03 -22.71
N PRO A 214 19.81 10.56 -22.35
CA PRO A 214 18.85 10.13 -23.35
C PRO A 214 18.43 11.37 -24.14
N VAL A 215 18.37 11.23 -25.46
CA VAL A 215 17.82 12.24 -26.36
C VAL A 215 16.50 11.73 -26.93
N ASP A 216 15.65 12.61 -27.43
CA ASP A 216 14.30 12.27 -27.86
C ASP A 216 14.24 11.12 -28.88
N SER A 217 15.23 11.06 -29.78
CA SER A 217 15.39 10.01 -30.78
C SER A 217 15.58 8.60 -30.19
N THR A 218 15.94 8.50 -28.90
CA THR A 218 16.09 7.24 -28.18
C THR A 218 14.77 6.47 -28.11
N CYS A 219 13.65 7.16 -27.88
CA CYS A 219 12.35 6.50 -27.81
C CYS A 219 11.92 5.96 -29.18
N GLY A 220 12.19 6.75 -30.24
CA GLY A 220 11.85 6.44 -31.64
C GLY A 220 12.85 5.57 -32.39
N GLN A 221 13.83 4.95 -31.72
CA GLN A 221 14.83 4.12 -32.39
C GLN A 221 14.23 2.80 -32.92
N ALA A 222 14.92 2.17 -33.88
CA ALA A 222 14.51 0.90 -34.45
C ALA A 222 14.40 -0.19 -33.37
N GLY A 223 13.25 -0.88 -33.33
CA GLY A 223 12.94 -1.87 -32.29
C GLY A 223 12.28 -1.28 -31.03
N CYS A 224 12.06 0.03 -30.96
CA CYS A 224 11.30 0.71 -29.90
C CYS A 224 10.02 1.35 -30.48
N HIS A 225 9.83 2.67 -30.34
CA HIS A 225 8.60 3.38 -30.74
C HIS A 225 8.68 4.08 -32.11
N ILE A 226 9.46 3.53 -33.05
CA ILE A 226 9.72 4.16 -34.37
C ILE A 226 8.46 4.43 -35.21
N GLY A 227 7.38 3.67 -35.01
CA GLY A 227 6.11 3.84 -35.73
C GLY A 227 5.03 4.60 -34.94
N THR A 228 5.35 5.08 -33.73
CA THR A 228 4.38 5.72 -32.85
C THR A 228 4.27 7.20 -33.20
N GLN A 229 3.11 7.61 -33.69
CA GLN A 229 2.80 9.00 -34.07
C GLN A 229 1.46 9.42 -33.51
N ILE A 230 1.27 10.73 -33.29
CA ILE A 230 -0.03 11.28 -32.91
C ILE A 230 -0.91 11.35 -34.17
N ARG A 231 -2.15 10.91 -34.07
CA ARG A 231 -3.16 10.90 -35.15
C ARG A 231 -4.38 11.78 -34.84
N LEU A 232 -4.47 12.28 -33.61
CA LEU A 232 -5.64 12.97 -33.11
C LEU A 232 -5.73 14.40 -33.63
N GLY A 233 -6.71 14.67 -34.51
CA GLY A 233 -7.05 16.01 -34.98
C GLY A 233 -5.84 16.82 -35.46
N LYS A 234 -5.74 18.07 -35.00
CA LYS A 234 -4.63 18.98 -35.36
C LYS A 234 -3.30 18.61 -34.70
N MET A 235 -3.32 17.83 -33.62
CA MET A 235 -2.08 17.35 -32.99
C MET A 235 -1.33 16.38 -33.91
N ALA A 236 -2.02 15.75 -34.87
CA ALA A 236 -1.37 14.88 -35.86
C ALA A 236 -0.33 15.61 -36.73
N SER A 237 -0.50 16.92 -36.93
CA SER A 237 0.47 17.76 -37.65
C SER A 237 1.58 18.32 -36.76
N GLN A 238 1.55 18.08 -35.45
CA GLN A 238 2.54 18.61 -34.51
C GLN A 238 3.63 17.57 -34.25
N THR A 239 4.70 17.62 -35.03
CA THR A 239 5.84 16.69 -34.95
C THR A 239 6.85 17.03 -33.86
N GLU A 240 6.69 18.18 -33.18
CA GLU A 240 7.65 18.68 -32.19
C GLU A 240 7.40 18.17 -30.76
N PHE A 241 6.27 17.51 -30.50
CA PHE A 241 6.01 16.98 -29.16
C PHE A 241 6.84 15.74 -28.86
N HIS A 242 7.77 15.89 -27.92
CA HIS A 242 8.48 14.74 -27.38
C HIS A 242 7.54 13.83 -26.57
N CYS A 243 7.76 12.52 -26.62
CA CYS A 243 6.93 11.49 -25.98
C CYS A 243 6.68 11.78 -24.49
N ILE A 244 7.69 12.30 -23.78
CA ILE A 244 7.58 12.59 -22.34
C ILE A 244 6.71 13.80 -22.01
N ALA A 245 6.31 14.59 -23.01
CA ALA A 245 5.33 15.65 -22.82
C ALA A 245 3.95 15.09 -22.47
N CYS A 246 3.63 13.88 -22.95
CA CYS A 246 2.41 13.16 -22.63
C CYS A 246 2.64 11.99 -21.65
N HIS A 247 3.81 11.35 -21.71
CA HIS A 247 4.11 10.18 -20.91
C HIS A 247 5.09 10.54 -19.78
N PRO A 248 4.64 10.67 -18.52
CA PRO A 248 5.50 11.14 -17.43
C PRO A 248 6.50 10.04 -17.00
N PHE A 249 7.56 9.87 -17.80
CA PHE A 249 8.53 8.79 -17.69
C PHE A 249 9.23 8.74 -16.32
N THR A 250 9.47 9.93 -15.75
CA THR A 250 10.12 10.11 -14.45
C THR A 250 9.13 10.22 -13.30
N ALA A 251 7.83 9.98 -13.53
CA ALA A 251 6.85 9.94 -12.45
C ALA A 251 7.20 8.85 -11.43
N GLU A 252 7.02 9.19 -10.17
CA GLU A 252 7.22 8.25 -9.08
C GLU A 252 6.10 7.23 -9.03
N VAL A 253 6.45 6.01 -8.66
CA VAL A 253 5.50 4.92 -8.41
C VAL A 253 5.82 4.36 -7.02
N PRO A 254 4.80 4.00 -6.21
CA PRO A 254 5.07 3.34 -4.93
C PRO A 254 5.98 2.12 -5.11
N LEU A 255 6.89 1.89 -4.17
CA LEU A 255 7.88 0.79 -4.27
C LEU A 255 7.22 -0.60 -4.37
N LEU A 256 6.02 -0.75 -3.80
CA LEU A 256 5.21 -1.97 -3.85
C LEU A 256 4.28 -2.05 -5.08
N ALA A 257 4.23 -1.01 -5.91
CA ALA A 257 3.40 -1.01 -7.11
C ALA A 257 3.90 -2.07 -8.10
N THR A 258 2.99 -2.72 -8.83
CA THR A 258 3.36 -3.68 -9.87
C THR A 258 3.87 -2.95 -11.11
N ARG A 259 4.49 -3.69 -12.04
CA ARG A 259 4.85 -3.16 -13.37
C ARG A 259 3.63 -2.57 -14.09
N ASP A 260 2.47 -3.20 -13.96
CA ASP A 260 1.24 -2.73 -14.60
C ASP A 260 0.71 -1.45 -13.98
N SER A 261 0.83 -1.29 -12.66
CA SER A 261 0.57 0.00 -12.01
C SER A 261 1.52 1.09 -12.51
N ALA A 262 2.81 0.79 -12.68
CA ALA A 262 3.79 1.71 -13.28
C ALA A 262 3.45 2.06 -14.73
N ALA A 263 2.98 1.10 -15.53
CA ALA A 263 2.49 1.35 -16.88
C ALA A 263 1.25 2.25 -16.89
N GLY A 264 0.36 2.11 -15.89
CA GLY A 264 -0.77 3.00 -15.68
C GLY A 264 -0.35 4.45 -15.45
N THR A 265 0.73 4.68 -14.69
CA THR A 265 1.28 6.03 -14.45
C THR A 265 1.83 6.69 -15.72
N LEU A 266 2.27 5.91 -16.72
CA LEU A 266 2.70 6.47 -18.00
C LEU A 266 1.54 6.95 -18.88
N ARG A 267 0.29 6.64 -18.54
CA ARG A 267 -0.86 7.12 -19.31
C ARG A 267 -1.11 8.60 -18.98
N PRO A 268 -1.24 9.49 -19.98
CA PRO A 268 -1.45 10.92 -19.73
C PRO A 268 -2.74 11.16 -18.94
N GLY A 269 -2.65 12.01 -17.93
CA GLY A 269 -3.79 12.52 -17.17
C GLY A 269 -4.18 13.93 -17.58
N SER A 270 -5.05 14.55 -16.78
CA SER A 270 -5.49 15.93 -16.99
C SER A 270 -4.32 16.92 -16.97
N HIS A 271 -3.30 16.70 -16.15
CA HIS A 271 -2.14 17.58 -16.09
C HIS A 271 -1.42 17.65 -17.44
N GLU A 272 -1.14 16.49 -18.06
CA GLU A 272 -0.46 16.43 -19.37
C GLU A 272 -1.37 16.92 -20.49
N CYS A 273 -2.65 16.50 -20.49
CA CYS A 273 -3.58 16.85 -21.55
C CYS A 273 -4.02 18.33 -21.52
N LEU A 274 -4.23 18.90 -20.33
CA LEU A 274 -4.66 20.30 -20.17
C LEU A 274 -3.49 21.28 -20.08
N GLY A 275 -2.23 20.77 -20.06
CA GLY A 275 -1.03 21.58 -20.19
C GLY A 275 -0.95 22.35 -21.51
N CYS A 276 -1.68 21.90 -22.55
CA CYS A 276 -1.82 22.61 -23.81
C CYS A 276 -3.00 23.60 -23.78
N HIS A 277 -2.76 24.83 -24.24
CA HIS A 277 -3.76 25.90 -24.23
C HIS A 277 -5.05 25.58 -25.02
N GLU A 278 -4.96 24.84 -26.12
CA GLU A 278 -6.15 24.46 -26.91
C GLU A 278 -7.05 23.47 -26.16
N MET A 279 -6.48 22.50 -25.44
CA MET A 279 -7.26 21.51 -24.69
C MET A 279 -7.96 22.11 -23.48
N ARG A 280 -7.27 22.98 -22.74
CA ARG A 280 -7.87 23.70 -21.61
C ARG A 280 -9.04 24.58 -22.03
N ALA A 281 -8.94 25.25 -23.18
CA ALA A 281 -10.03 26.07 -23.71
C ALA A 281 -11.22 25.22 -24.18
N LYS A 282 -10.98 24.05 -24.79
CA LYS A 282 -12.04 23.15 -25.27
C LYS A 282 -12.78 22.42 -24.16
N LEU A 283 -12.17 22.30 -22.99
CA LEU A 283 -12.71 21.63 -21.80
C LEU A 283 -12.81 22.62 -20.61
N ALA A 284 -13.24 23.85 -20.87
CA ALA A 284 -13.36 24.88 -19.84
C ALA A 284 -14.31 24.48 -18.69
N ASP A 285 -15.34 23.67 -19.01
CA ASP A 285 -16.34 23.16 -18.05
C ASP A 285 -15.98 21.78 -17.47
N PHE A 286 -14.76 21.28 -17.70
CA PHE A 286 -14.33 20.00 -17.13
C PHE A 286 -14.22 20.11 -15.61
N ASP A 287 -15.01 19.29 -14.91
CA ASP A 287 -14.96 19.15 -13.46
C ASP A 287 -14.32 17.82 -13.07
N PRO A 288 -13.07 17.84 -12.56
CA PRO A 288 -12.39 16.67 -12.01
C PRO A 288 -13.20 15.83 -11.02
N ALA A 289 -14.06 16.45 -10.21
CA ALA A 289 -14.84 15.76 -9.19
C ALA A 289 -15.96 14.90 -9.79
N ARG A 290 -16.37 15.20 -11.03
CA ARG A 290 -17.41 14.47 -11.77
C ARG A 290 -16.87 13.35 -12.65
N ASP A 291 -15.55 13.25 -12.80
CA ASP A 291 -14.91 12.17 -13.54
C ASP A 291 -14.56 10.98 -12.61
N PRO A 292 -15.27 9.83 -12.73
CA PRO A 292 -14.99 8.66 -11.89
C PRO A 292 -13.62 8.01 -12.21
N HIS A 293 -12.98 8.42 -13.30
CA HIS A 293 -11.71 7.88 -13.79
C HIS A 293 -10.48 8.62 -13.25
N ARG A 294 -10.66 9.47 -12.24
CA ARG A 294 -9.60 10.23 -11.56
C ARG A 294 -8.74 11.03 -12.54
N GLN A 295 -9.37 11.60 -13.57
CA GLN A 295 -8.73 12.47 -14.55
C GLN A 295 -7.64 11.79 -15.39
N THR A 296 -7.68 10.46 -15.54
CA THR A 296 -6.72 9.75 -16.40
C THR A 296 -7.22 9.75 -17.84
N CYS A 297 -7.08 10.88 -18.52
CA CYS A 297 -7.60 11.12 -19.87
C CYS A 297 -7.19 10.00 -20.86
N GLY A 298 -5.95 9.52 -20.75
CA GLY A 298 -5.36 8.45 -21.54
C GLY A 298 -6.05 7.09 -21.45
N MET A 299 -6.97 6.88 -20.50
CA MET A 299 -7.77 5.64 -20.43
C MET A 299 -8.85 5.59 -21.52
N CYS A 300 -9.38 6.74 -21.91
CA CYS A 300 -10.41 6.84 -22.94
C CYS A 300 -9.87 7.44 -24.22
N HIS A 301 -8.96 8.40 -24.10
CA HIS A 301 -8.33 9.09 -25.23
C HIS A 301 -6.99 8.44 -25.55
N ASN A 302 -6.86 7.88 -26.76
CA ASN A 302 -5.59 7.38 -27.26
C ASN A 302 -5.18 8.19 -28.51
N PRO A 303 -4.31 9.20 -28.36
CA PRO A 303 -3.91 10.05 -29.47
C PRO A 303 -3.16 9.31 -30.58
N HIS A 304 -2.70 8.08 -30.36
CA HIS A 304 -2.00 7.26 -31.35
C HIS A 304 -2.94 6.43 -32.23
N GLU A 305 -4.19 6.24 -31.79
CA GLU A 305 -5.18 5.42 -32.50
C GLU A 305 -6.37 6.25 -32.99
N GLN A 306 -6.81 7.21 -32.19
CA GLN A 306 -8.00 8.00 -32.46
C GLN A 306 -7.66 9.17 -33.38
N THR A 307 -8.48 9.38 -34.40
CA THR A 307 -8.34 10.53 -35.32
C THR A 307 -9.24 11.68 -34.89
N ARG A 308 -10.32 11.41 -34.15
CA ARG A 308 -11.23 12.43 -33.59
C ARG A 308 -11.50 12.16 -32.11
N PRO A 309 -11.70 13.20 -31.27
CA PRO A 309 -12.03 13.03 -29.85
C PRO A 309 -13.28 12.16 -29.60
N ALA A 310 -14.26 12.20 -30.50
CA ALA A 310 -15.47 11.39 -30.39
C ALA A 310 -15.21 9.88 -30.54
N ASP A 311 -14.09 9.47 -31.14
CA ASP A 311 -13.76 8.05 -31.29
C ASP A 311 -13.45 7.40 -29.93
N ALA A 312 -13.12 8.19 -28.90
CA ALA A 312 -12.95 7.73 -27.52
C ALA A 312 -14.19 7.06 -26.94
N LEU A 313 -15.40 7.35 -27.45
CA LEU A 313 -16.63 6.69 -26.99
C LEU A 313 -16.61 5.17 -27.20
N LYS A 314 -15.86 4.68 -28.21
CA LYS A 314 -15.73 3.24 -28.45
C LYS A 314 -14.97 2.54 -27.32
N SER A 315 -14.03 3.25 -26.68
CA SER A 315 -13.20 2.71 -25.59
C SER A 315 -14.04 2.33 -24.37
N CYS A 316 -15.16 3.01 -24.12
CA CYS A 316 -16.03 2.73 -22.96
C CYS A 316 -16.46 1.25 -22.92
N ALA A 317 -16.80 0.67 -24.07
CA ALA A 317 -17.22 -0.72 -24.17
C ALA A 317 -16.06 -1.66 -24.59
N SER A 318 -15.15 -1.20 -25.47
CA SER A 318 -14.12 -2.07 -26.05
C SER A 318 -12.84 -2.20 -25.21
N ALA A 319 -12.61 -1.31 -24.23
CA ALA A 319 -11.40 -1.36 -23.40
C ALA A 319 -11.49 -2.40 -22.26
N GLY A 320 -12.60 -3.12 -22.13
CA GLY A 320 -12.82 -4.13 -21.10
C GLY A 320 -13.05 -3.57 -19.68
N CYS A 321 -12.84 -2.28 -19.45
CA CYS A 321 -12.99 -1.63 -18.14
C CYS A 321 -14.43 -1.61 -17.61
N HIS A 322 -15.42 -1.57 -18.51
CA HIS A 322 -16.85 -1.64 -18.16
C HIS A 322 -17.50 -2.92 -18.70
N SER A 323 -16.75 -4.02 -18.84
CA SER A 323 -17.27 -5.27 -19.43
C SER A 323 -18.48 -5.85 -18.66
N ASP A 324 -18.50 -5.71 -17.34
CA ASP A 324 -19.55 -6.19 -16.44
C ASP A 324 -20.71 -5.19 -16.25
N TRP A 325 -20.86 -4.22 -17.15
CA TRP A 325 -21.90 -3.19 -17.03
C TRP A 325 -23.32 -3.77 -16.88
N ARG A 326 -23.56 -5.00 -17.34
CA ARG A 326 -24.86 -5.70 -17.23
C ARG A 326 -25.22 -6.09 -15.79
N ASP A 327 -24.24 -6.19 -14.91
CA ASP A 327 -24.41 -6.61 -13.52
C ASP A 327 -24.79 -5.44 -12.61
N GLU A 328 -24.63 -4.19 -13.09
CA GLU A 328 -25.01 -2.99 -12.35
C GLU A 328 -26.54 -2.92 -12.17
N PRO A 329 -27.05 -2.87 -10.92
CA PRO A 329 -28.49 -2.86 -10.64
C PRO A 329 -29.31 -1.85 -11.47
N PHE A 330 -28.76 -0.67 -11.77
CA PHE A 330 -29.39 0.34 -12.62
C PHE A 330 -29.62 -0.12 -14.07
N HIS A 331 -28.75 -0.98 -14.60
CA HIS A 331 -28.86 -1.48 -15.97
C HIS A 331 -29.77 -2.71 -16.08
N THR A 332 -30.15 -3.33 -14.96
CA THR A 332 -30.91 -4.60 -14.96
C THR A 332 -32.39 -4.46 -15.30
N GLY A 333 -32.99 -3.27 -15.25
CA GLY A 333 -34.40 -3.09 -15.64
C GLY A 333 -34.60 -3.34 -17.14
N ALA A 334 -35.67 -4.03 -17.55
CA ALA A 334 -35.93 -4.35 -18.97
C ALA A 334 -35.94 -3.11 -19.92
N PRO A 335 -36.43 -1.93 -19.51
CA PRO A 335 -36.28 -0.70 -20.30
C PRO A 335 -34.81 -0.25 -20.43
N HIS A 336 -34.03 -0.33 -19.34
CA HIS A 336 -32.62 0.08 -19.33
C HIS A 336 -31.74 -0.88 -20.14
N ARG A 337 -31.90 -2.21 -20.00
CA ARG A 337 -31.15 -3.21 -20.79
C ARG A 337 -31.23 -2.99 -22.30
N ARG A 338 -32.39 -2.54 -22.80
CA ARG A 338 -32.61 -2.31 -24.25
C ARG A 338 -31.78 -1.15 -24.82
N VAL A 339 -31.33 -0.22 -23.98
CA VAL A 339 -30.57 0.96 -24.40
C VAL A 339 -29.20 1.07 -23.72
N ALA A 340 -28.87 0.16 -22.80
CA ALA A 340 -27.70 0.27 -21.95
C ALA A 340 -26.34 0.13 -22.68
N GLU A 341 -26.33 -0.41 -23.90
CA GLU A 341 -25.14 -0.39 -24.77
C GLU A 341 -24.87 1.01 -25.36
N GLN A 342 -25.85 1.91 -25.32
CA GLN A 342 -25.70 3.32 -25.71
C GLN A 342 -25.30 4.14 -24.47
N CYS A 343 -24.09 3.91 -23.96
CA CYS A 343 -23.63 4.48 -22.68
C CYS A 343 -23.86 6.00 -22.59
N THR A 344 -23.67 6.73 -23.69
CA THR A 344 -23.82 8.19 -23.75
C THR A 344 -25.25 8.71 -23.68
N LEU A 345 -26.24 7.81 -23.80
CA LEU A 345 -27.63 8.16 -23.57
C LEU A 345 -27.85 8.59 -22.12
N CYS A 346 -27.20 7.89 -21.19
CA CYS A 346 -27.31 8.11 -19.75
C CYS A 346 -26.09 8.85 -19.19
N HIS A 347 -24.88 8.41 -19.54
CA HIS A 347 -23.62 8.96 -19.05
C HIS A 347 -23.13 10.12 -19.93
N GLN A 348 -22.93 11.29 -19.34
CA GLN A 348 -22.28 12.39 -20.05
C GLN A 348 -20.77 12.12 -20.13
N PRO A 349 -20.12 12.21 -21.30
CA PRO A 349 -18.67 12.16 -21.40
C PRO A 349 -18.02 13.17 -20.45
N HIS A 350 -16.94 12.77 -19.78
CA HIS A 350 -16.23 13.59 -18.77
C HIS A 350 -17.04 13.95 -17.52
N ALA A 351 -18.29 13.48 -17.40
CA ALA A 351 -19.14 13.57 -16.21
C ALA A 351 -19.95 12.28 -16.07
N ALA A 352 -19.29 11.13 -16.27
CA ALA A 352 -19.93 9.83 -16.43
C ALA A 352 -20.56 9.29 -15.14
N LYS A 353 -20.40 9.97 -14.01
CA LYS A 353 -21.10 9.63 -12.77
C LYS A 353 -22.57 10.09 -12.84
N VAL A 354 -23.51 9.16 -12.67
CA VAL A 354 -24.95 9.45 -12.56
C VAL A 354 -25.34 9.40 -11.09
N ASP A 355 -26.08 10.41 -10.61
CA ASP A 355 -26.64 10.40 -9.25
C ASP A 355 -27.99 9.67 -9.23
N ALA A 356 -28.05 8.61 -8.44
CA ALA A 356 -29.23 7.79 -8.20
C ALA A 356 -30.38 8.54 -7.50
N ALA A 357 -30.08 9.63 -6.79
CA ALA A 357 -31.08 10.38 -6.02
C ALA A 357 -32.00 11.23 -6.90
N GLU A 358 -31.61 11.52 -8.15
CA GLU A 358 -32.29 12.46 -9.05
C GLU A 358 -32.92 11.77 -10.28
N CYS A 359 -33.57 10.62 -10.04
CA CYS A 359 -34.17 9.79 -11.10
C CYS A 359 -35.09 10.58 -12.05
N ALA A 360 -35.91 11.51 -11.52
CA ALA A 360 -36.86 12.30 -12.31
C ALA A 360 -36.15 13.27 -13.27
N GLU A 361 -35.11 13.95 -12.79
CA GLU A 361 -34.33 14.89 -13.60
C GLU A 361 -33.52 14.16 -14.67
N CYS A 362 -32.90 13.03 -14.31
CA CYS A 362 -32.21 12.17 -15.26
C CYS A 362 -33.14 11.70 -16.38
N HIS A 363 -34.32 11.17 -16.05
CA HIS A 363 -35.31 10.70 -17.02
C HIS A 363 -35.87 11.86 -17.87
N ALA A 364 -36.07 13.05 -17.29
CA ALA A 364 -36.44 14.25 -18.04
C ALA A 364 -35.35 14.63 -19.06
N ALA A 365 -34.08 14.61 -18.64
CA ALA A 365 -32.94 14.90 -19.51
C ALA A 365 -32.82 13.88 -20.66
N VAL A 366 -32.99 12.58 -20.40
CA VAL A 366 -32.99 11.54 -21.45
C VAL A 366 -34.14 11.75 -22.44
N LYS A 367 -35.34 12.04 -21.95
CA LYS A 367 -36.50 12.35 -22.81
C LYS A 367 -36.24 13.58 -23.68
N GLY A 368 -35.65 14.63 -23.09
CA GLY A 368 -35.25 15.84 -23.82
C GLY A 368 -34.21 15.57 -24.91
N ARG A 369 -33.10 14.89 -24.56
CA ARG A 369 -32.01 14.55 -25.51
C ARG A 369 -32.49 13.69 -26.67
N THR A 370 -33.44 12.79 -26.42
CA THR A 370 -34.00 11.89 -27.44
C THR A 370 -35.17 12.50 -28.20
N GLN A 371 -35.53 13.75 -27.92
CA GLN A 371 -36.70 14.42 -28.49
C GLN A 371 -37.98 13.57 -28.33
N GLY A 372 -38.11 12.88 -27.20
CA GLY A 372 -39.25 12.01 -26.90
C GLY A 372 -39.25 10.64 -27.57
N ARG A 373 -38.22 10.26 -28.34
CA ARG A 373 -38.08 8.90 -28.90
C ARG A 373 -37.93 7.85 -27.80
N VAL A 374 -37.31 8.21 -26.67
CA VAL A 374 -37.31 7.41 -25.45
C VAL A 374 -38.18 8.13 -24.42
N ASN A 375 -39.21 7.45 -23.94
CA ASN A 375 -40.10 7.95 -22.89
C ASN A 375 -39.84 7.16 -21.60
N PRO A 376 -38.75 7.48 -20.87
CA PRO A 376 -38.54 6.88 -19.57
C PRO A 376 -39.68 7.29 -18.62
N PRO A 377 -40.16 6.38 -17.75
CA PRO A 377 -41.20 6.70 -16.79
C PRO A 377 -40.67 7.78 -15.85
N GLN A 378 -41.32 8.94 -15.84
CA GLN A 378 -41.09 9.94 -14.80
C GLN A 378 -41.56 9.34 -13.46
N ALA A 379 -40.89 9.68 -12.37
CA ALA A 379 -41.16 9.09 -11.05
C ALA A 379 -42.67 9.01 -10.75
N PHE A 380 -43.08 7.90 -10.13
CA PHE A 380 -44.45 7.64 -9.70
C PHE A 380 -45.08 8.92 -9.13
N ASP A 381 -46.11 9.43 -9.81
CA ASP A 381 -47.01 10.42 -9.22
C ASP A 381 -47.79 9.70 -8.11
N THR A 382 -47.24 9.73 -6.89
CA THR A 382 -47.82 9.11 -5.70
C THR A 382 -49.22 9.65 -5.42
N THR A 383 -49.51 10.90 -5.82
CA THR A 383 -50.83 11.52 -5.76
C THR A 383 -51.85 10.78 -6.63
N ARG A 384 -51.46 10.29 -7.82
CA ARG A 384 -52.33 9.52 -8.71
C ARG A 384 -52.55 8.09 -8.23
N ALA A 385 -51.55 7.49 -7.60
CA ALA A 385 -51.66 6.15 -6.99
C ALA A 385 -52.57 6.17 -5.76
N LEU A 386 -52.46 7.18 -4.89
CA LEU A 386 -53.31 7.36 -3.72
C LEU A 386 -54.78 7.63 -4.09
N ARG A 387 -55.06 8.39 -5.15
CA ARG A 387 -56.44 8.63 -5.63
C ARG A 387 -57.14 7.36 -6.13
N ARG A 388 -56.41 6.39 -6.68
CA ARG A 388 -57.02 5.12 -7.14
C ARG A 388 -57.40 4.19 -5.98
N VAL A 389 -56.67 4.23 -4.88
CA VAL A 389 -56.96 3.41 -3.69
C VAL A 389 -58.20 3.93 -2.95
N SER A 390 -58.43 5.25 -2.97
CA SER A 390 -59.65 5.86 -2.39
C SER A 390 -60.92 5.72 -3.26
N GLN A 391 -60.82 5.21 -4.48
CA GLN A 391 -61.96 5.02 -5.41
C GLN A 391 -62.35 3.54 -5.60
N LEU A 392 -61.75 2.61 -4.85
CA LEU A 392 -62.28 1.25 -4.76
C LEU A 392 -63.45 1.27 -3.78
N ASP A 393 -64.64 1.49 -4.34
CA ASP A 393 -65.94 1.45 -3.70
C ASP A 393 -66.08 0.20 -2.81
N ILE A 394 -66.26 0.43 -1.51
CA ILE A 394 -67.03 -0.48 -0.68
C ILE A 394 -68.48 -0.10 -0.93
N ASP A 395 -69.19 -0.96 -1.63
CA ASP A 395 -70.64 -0.95 -1.69
C ASP A 395 -71.18 -1.46 -0.34
N PRO A 396 -72.10 -0.73 0.32
CA PRO A 396 -73.09 -1.40 1.13
C PRO A 396 -74.51 -1.03 0.69
N GLU A 397 -75.27 -2.08 0.41
CA GLU A 397 -76.71 -2.11 0.29
C GLU A 397 -77.46 -1.27 1.35
N GLN A 398 -78.35 -0.42 0.83
CA GLN A 398 -79.76 -0.24 1.20
C GLN A 398 -80.23 0.07 2.64
N LYS A 399 -81.03 1.16 2.67
CA LYS A 399 -82.06 1.65 3.64
C LYS A 399 -81.54 2.67 4.67
N GLY A 400 -82.18 3.82 4.90
CA GLY A 400 -83.44 4.39 4.41
C GLY A 400 -83.52 5.89 4.71
N LYS A 401 -84.60 6.51 4.21
CA LYS A 401 -84.90 7.96 4.16
C LYS A 401 -84.88 8.67 5.53
N GLY A 402 -84.50 9.96 5.54
CA GLY A 402 -84.82 10.91 6.61
C GLY A 402 -83.92 12.16 6.67
N ASP A 403 -84.35 13.20 5.96
CA ASP A 403 -84.32 14.64 6.25
C ASP A 403 -83.07 15.39 6.82
N ALA A 404 -82.84 16.53 6.16
CA ALA A 404 -82.21 17.78 6.59
C ALA A 404 -80.66 17.86 6.75
N ASN A 405 -80.05 18.64 5.84
CA ASN A 405 -78.72 19.22 6.00
C ASN A 405 -78.72 20.34 7.07
N PRO A 406 -77.85 20.31 8.09
CA PRO A 406 -77.44 21.50 8.82
C PRO A 406 -76.19 22.15 8.20
N PRO A 407 -75.93 23.44 8.45
CA PRO A 407 -74.93 24.21 7.73
C PRO A 407 -73.49 23.82 8.09
N ARG A 408 -72.62 23.91 7.07
CA ARG A 408 -71.16 23.75 7.16
C ARG A 408 -70.57 24.50 8.37
N ALA A 409 -70.07 23.75 9.34
CA ALA A 409 -69.11 24.27 10.32
C ALA A 409 -67.74 24.45 9.64
N ALA A 410 -67.04 25.54 10.03
CA ALA A 410 -65.69 25.87 9.59
C ALA A 410 -64.70 24.73 9.87
N PRO A 411 -63.60 24.59 9.09
CA PRO A 411 -62.61 23.56 9.33
C PRO A 411 -61.94 23.78 10.69
N ALA A 412 -61.95 22.73 11.52
CA ALA A 412 -61.19 22.69 12.76
C ALA A 412 -59.68 22.82 12.48
N PRO A 413 -58.91 23.45 13.38
CA PRO A 413 -57.46 23.50 13.25
C PRO A 413 -56.89 22.08 13.30
N PHE A 414 -55.94 21.81 12.40
CA PHE A 414 -55.19 20.56 12.33
C PHE A 414 -54.70 20.12 13.71
N SER A 415 -55.32 19.08 14.25
CA SER A 415 -54.76 18.37 15.40
C SER A 415 -53.59 17.52 14.92
N LEU A 416 -52.38 17.90 15.35
CA LEU A 416 -51.19 17.07 15.28
C LEU A 416 -51.33 15.91 16.26
N LEU A 417 -52.17 14.93 15.96
CA LEU A 417 -52.02 13.61 16.57
C LEU A 417 -50.78 12.95 15.93
N PRO A 418 -49.89 12.33 16.73
CA PRO A 418 -48.80 11.51 16.19
C PRO A 418 -49.41 10.46 15.29
N SER A 419 -48.95 10.38 14.04
CA SER A 419 -49.32 9.28 13.15
C SER A 419 -48.89 7.95 13.81
N PRO A 420 -49.63 6.85 13.59
CA PRO A 420 -49.22 5.53 14.05
C PRO A 420 -47.77 5.24 13.65
N SER A 421 -47.04 4.51 14.49
CA SER A 421 -45.63 4.12 14.32
C SER A 421 -45.32 3.42 12.98
N ASP A 422 -46.35 2.99 12.26
CA ASP A 422 -46.26 2.26 11.00
C ASP A 422 -46.37 3.17 9.75
N SER A 423 -46.44 4.49 9.90
CA SER A 423 -46.36 5.41 8.76
C SER A 423 -44.89 5.75 8.43
N PHE A 424 -44.43 5.45 7.21
CA PHE A 424 -43.07 5.76 6.73
C PHE A 424 -43.04 7.09 5.92
N PRO A 425 -42.61 8.22 6.51
CA PRO A 425 -42.58 9.51 5.83
C PRO A 425 -41.32 9.68 4.96
N HIS A 426 -41.48 9.67 3.63
CA HIS A 426 -40.39 9.89 2.67
C HIS A 426 -39.66 11.24 2.88
N ALA A 427 -40.37 12.29 3.29
CA ALA A 427 -39.77 13.60 3.55
C ALA A 427 -38.68 13.56 4.66
N ARG A 428 -38.82 12.67 5.64
CA ARG A 428 -37.83 12.48 6.71
C ARG A 428 -36.66 11.57 6.29
N HIS A 429 -36.83 10.83 5.19
CA HIS A 429 -35.86 9.85 4.68
C HIS A 429 -35.27 10.24 3.32
N LYS A 430 -35.40 11.50 2.91
CA LYS A 430 -34.92 12.04 1.62
C LYS A 430 -33.41 11.89 1.38
N GLN A 431 -32.65 11.62 2.44
CA GLN A 431 -31.20 11.40 2.39
C GLN A 431 -30.83 9.95 2.03
N LEU A 432 -31.79 9.01 2.06
CA LEU A 432 -31.59 7.64 1.63
C LEU A 432 -31.84 7.53 0.13
N ALA A 433 -30.94 6.87 -0.60
CA ALA A 433 -31.18 6.55 -2.01
C ALA A 433 -32.44 5.68 -2.15
N CYS A 434 -33.27 5.92 -3.16
CA CYS A 434 -34.56 5.22 -3.33
C CYS A 434 -34.39 3.70 -3.42
N LEU A 435 -33.29 3.22 -4.00
CA LEU A 435 -32.97 1.79 -4.12
C LEU A 435 -32.61 1.12 -2.79
N THR A 436 -32.32 1.90 -1.74
CA THR A 436 -32.20 1.38 -0.36
C THR A 436 -33.49 0.68 0.06
N CYS A 437 -34.61 1.19 -0.45
CA CYS A 437 -35.96 0.84 -0.03
C CYS A 437 -36.77 0.12 -1.13
N HIS A 438 -36.51 0.40 -2.40
CA HIS A 438 -37.31 -0.08 -3.53
C HIS A 438 -36.51 -0.98 -4.48
N VAL A 439 -37.10 -2.12 -4.85
CA VAL A 439 -36.55 -3.05 -5.85
C VAL A 439 -37.08 -2.71 -7.23
N THR A 440 -36.20 -2.49 -8.21
CA THR A 440 -36.54 -2.11 -9.60
C THR A 440 -36.55 -3.27 -10.59
N SER A 441 -36.12 -4.46 -10.16
CA SER A 441 -35.93 -5.64 -11.02
C SER A 441 -37.19 -6.49 -11.25
N ARG A 442 -38.31 -6.18 -10.59
CA ARG A 442 -39.58 -6.93 -10.73
C ARG A 442 -40.72 -6.04 -11.26
N PRO A 443 -41.64 -6.58 -12.09
CA PRO A 443 -42.76 -5.83 -12.64
C PRO A 443 -43.76 -5.31 -11.60
N ASN A 444 -43.76 -5.88 -10.38
CA ASN A 444 -44.54 -5.41 -9.25
C ASN A 444 -43.59 -4.82 -8.20
N THR A 445 -43.84 -3.56 -7.81
CA THR A 445 -43.06 -2.75 -6.86
C THR A 445 -42.91 -3.45 -5.51
N GLY A 446 -41.75 -4.05 -5.25
CA GLY A 446 -41.42 -4.64 -3.96
C GLY A 446 -40.55 -3.71 -3.12
N LEU A 447 -40.78 -3.67 -1.81
CA LEU A 447 -39.86 -3.06 -0.85
C LEU A 447 -38.76 -4.06 -0.48
N THR A 448 -37.56 -3.58 -0.22
CA THR A 448 -36.44 -4.36 0.34
C THR A 448 -36.65 -4.71 1.82
N PHE A 449 -37.69 -4.16 2.47
CA PHE A 449 -37.96 -4.29 3.90
C PHE A 449 -39.46 -4.46 4.21
N VAL A 450 -39.77 -5.22 5.28
CA VAL A 450 -41.12 -5.42 5.82
C VAL A 450 -41.09 -5.16 7.34
N PRO A 451 -42.01 -4.37 7.93
CA PRO A 451 -42.09 -4.19 9.38
C PRO A 451 -42.34 -5.52 10.11
N PRO A 452 -41.81 -5.71 11.33
CA PRO A 452 -40.97 -4.78 12.11
C PRO A 452 -39.46 -4.87 11.80
N ARG A 453 -39.03 -5.90 11.08
CA ARG A 453 -37.60 -6.21 10.82
C ARG A 453 -36.88 -5.10 10.02
N GLY A 454 -37.61 -4.41 9.14
CA GLY A 454 -37.08 -3.33 8.31
C GLY A 454 -36.58 -2.11 9.09
N CYS A 455 -37.34 -1.69 10.11
CA CYS A 455 -37.03 -0.48 10.88
C CYS A 455 -35.78 -0.67 11.75
N GLN A 456 -35.61 -1.87 12.30
CA GLN A 456 -34.52 -2.23 13.21
C GLN A 456 -33.14 -2.13 12.53
N ILE A 457 -33.07 -2.40 11.22
CA ILE A 457 -31.83 -2.36 10.45
C ILE A 457 -31.23 -0.95 10.39
N CYS A 458 -32.00 0.12 10.54
CA CYS A 458 -31.46 1.48 10.54
C CYS A 458 -31.58 2.15 11.91
N HIS A 459 -32.69 1.91 12.63
CA HIS A 459 -32.95 2.57 13.90
C HIS A 459 -32.38 1.82 15.12
N HIS A 460 -32.01 0.53 15.04
CA HIS A 460 -31.41 -0.20 16.18
C HIS A 460 -29.89 -0.45 16.03
N GLN A 461 -29.24 0.18 15.04
CA GLN A 461 -27.78 0.01 14.83
C GLN A 461 -26.90 0.76 15.84
N ALA A 462 -27.41 1.84 16.44
CA ALA A 462 -26.64 2.70 17.33
C ALA A 462 -27.34 2.87 18.70
N PRO A 463 -27.44 1.79 19.51
CA PRO A 463 -28.19 1.81 20.76
C PRO A 463 -27.71 2.87 21.77
N ALA A 464 -26.46 3.35 21.66
CA ALA A 464 -25.89 4.37 22.55
C ALA A 464 -26.48 5.77 22.36
N THR A 465 -27.06 6.04 21.18
CA THR A 465 -27.59 7.36 20.80
C THR A 465 -29.10 7.38 20.58
N ASN A 466 -29.76 6.23 20.72
CA ASN A 466 -31.18 6.09 20.48
C ASN A 466 -31.99 6.34 21.75
N ASP A 467 -33.13 7.02 21.61
CA ASP A 467 -34.10 7.19 22.68
C ASP A 467 -35.18 6.09 22.56
N CYS A 468 -34.97 5.01 23.31
CA CYS A 468 -35.80 3.81 23.25
C CYS A 468 -37.28 4.10 23.60
N ALA A 469 -37.54 5.09 24.45
CA ALA A 469 -38.88 5.46 24.90
C ALA A 469 -39.73 6.12 23.80
N LYS A 470 -39.12 6.53 22.67
CA LYS A 470 -39.86 7.03 21.50
C LYS A 470 -40.61 5.94 20.75
N CYS A 471 -40.23 4.68 20.94
CA CYS A 471 -40.79 3.53 20.23
C CYS A 471 -41.30 2.41 21.15
N HIS A 472 -40.85 2.35 22.41
CA HIS A 472 -41.22 1.31 23.38
C HIS A 472 -41.88 1.91 24.64
N ALA A 473 -42.90 1.24 25.19
CA ALA A 473 -43.46 1.63 26.48
C ALA A 473 -42.57 1.11 27.63
N ALA A 474 -42.61 1.76 28.81
CA ALA A 474 -41.79 1.37 29.96
C ALA A 474 -42.02 -0.08 30.43
N ALA A 475 -43.23 -0.60 30.25
CA ALA A 475 -43.58 -1.99 30.57
C ALA A 475 -42.92 -3.00 29.61
N ASP A 476 -42.61 -2.60 28.37
CA ASP A 476 -41.98 -3.47 27.37
C ASP A 476 -40.49 -3.68 27.65
N ILE A 477 -39.89 -2.92 28.57
CA ILE A 477 -38.45 -2.89 28.87
C ILE A 477 -38.13 -3.58 30.22
N ALA A 478 -39.13 -4.02 31.00
CA ALA A 478 -38.99 -4.24 32.44
C ALA A 478 -39.45 -5.59 33.08
N PRO A 479 -39.42 -6.78 32.45
CA PRO A 479 -39.67 -8.01 33.21
C PRO A 479 -38.52 -8.32 34.19
N VAL A 480 -38.87 -8.83 35.38
CA VAL A 480 -37.90 -9.38 36.34
C VAL A 480 -37.43 -10.74 35.81
N HIS A 481 -36.11 -10.91 35.70
CA HIS A 481 -35.50 -12.15 35.24
C HIS A 481 -34.99 -12.97 36.43
N ALA A 482 -35.34 -14.25 36.51
CA ALA A 482 -34.75 -15.16 37.49
C ALA A 482 -33.52 -15.84 36.88
N GLU A 483 -32.36 -15.66 37.51
CA GLU A 483 -31.10 -16.26 37.10
C GLU A 483 -30.66 -17.29 38.15
N THR A 484 -30.07 -18.41 37.71
CA THR A 484 -29.55 -19.43 38.63
C THR A 484 -28.04 -19.32 38.71
N ILE A 485 -27.52 -18.89 39.85
CA ILE A 485 -26.08 -18.85 40.09
C ILE A 485 -25.62 -20.13 40.80
N ALA A 486 -24.47 -20.65 40.38
CA ALA A 486 -23.82 -21.80 41.03
C ALA A 486 -22.67 -21.28 41.90
N VAL A 487 -22.76 -21.50 43.20
CA VAL A 487 -21.66 -21.18 44.13
C VAL A 487 -20.85 -22.47 44.32
N ALA A 488 -19.60 -22.44 43.88
CA ALA A 488 -18.65 -23.54 44.04
C ALA A 488 -17.63 -23.20 45.12
N VAL A 489 -17.43 -24.14 46.04
CA VAL A 489 -16.46 -24.08 47.12
C VAL A 489 -15.42 -25.17 46.85
N ALA A 490 -14.15 -24.94 47.19
CA ALA A 490 -13.14 -25.99 47.02
C ALA A 490 -13.56 -27.25 47.81
N ASP A 491 -13.38 -28.41 47.18
CA ASP A 491 -13.68 -29.75 47.75
C ASP A 491 -15.15 -30.00 48.16
N HIS A 492 -16.09 -29.15 47.69
CA HIS A 492 -17.53 -29.35 47.82
C HIS A 492 -18.27 -29.22 46.48
N PRO A 493 -19.32 -30.03 46.23
CA PRO A 493 -20.12 -29.92 45.02
C PRO A 493 -20.83 -28.55 44.96
N ALA A 494 -20.78 -27.92 43.80
CA ALA A 494 -21.37 -26.60 43.57
C ALA A 494 -22.89 -26.60 43.86
N ARG A 495 -23.35 -25.64 44.66
CA ARG A 495 -24.77 -25.49 45.00
C ARG A 495 -25.41 -24.39 44.15
N ARG A 496 -26.52 -24.72 43.50
CA ARG A 496 -27.29 -23.76 42.68
C ARG A 496 -28.29 -23.00 43.53
N ARG A 497 -28.38 -21.68 43.30
CA ARG A 497 -29.30 -20.76 43.98
C ARG A 497 -29.95 -19.84 42.95
N SER A 498 -31.25 -19.62 43.07
CA SER A 498 -31.96 -18.65 42.22
C SER A 498 -31.81 -17.25 42.79
N VAL A 499 -31.52 -16.29 41.93
CA VAL A 499 -31.48 -14.85 42.24
C VAL A 499 -32.34 -14.10 41.22
N SER A 500 -33.03 -13.04 41.65
CA SER A 500 -33.83 -12.21 40.75
C SER A 500 -33.05 -10.98 40.29
N PHE A 501 -33.00 -10.75 38.99
CA PHE A 501 -32.46 -9.56 38.34
C PHE A 501 -33.62 -8.64 37.90
N ALA A 502 -33.64 -7.42 38.41
CA ALA A 502 -34.62 -6.40 38.04
C ALA A 502 -33.91 -5.14 37.51
N HIS A 503 -34.37 -4.63 36.37
CA HIS A 503 -33.85 -3.39 35.77
C HIS A 503 -34.08 -2.17 36.67
N SER A 504 -35.14 -2.16 37.48
CA SER A 504 -35.42 -1.08 38.44
C SER A 504 -34.32 -0.93 39.50
N THR A 505 -33.67 -2.03 39.90
CA THR A 505 -32.52 -2.01 40.83
C THR A 505 -31.26 -1.40 40.19
N HIS A 506 -31.25 -1.28 38.86
CA HIS A 506 -30.13 -0.79 38.06
C HIS A 506 -30.54 0.40 37.17
N ALA A 507 -31.59 1.13 37.56
CA ALA A 507 -32.18 2.20 36.73
C ALA A 507 -31.20 3.35 36.42
N GLU A 508 -30.15 3.49 37.23
CA GLU A 508 -29.09 4.48 37.04
C GLU A 508 -28.02 4.04 36.02
N LEU A 509 -28.02 2.76 35.61
CA LEU A 509 -27.12 2.27 34.57
C LEU A 509 -27.71 2.54 33.19
N ARG A 510 -26.85 3.02 32.27
CA ARG A 510 -27.24 3.18 30.86
C ARG A 510 -27.52 1.81 30.26
N CYS A 511 -28.58 1.67 29.47
CA CYS A 511 -28.96 0.39 28.86
C CYS A 511 -27.83 -0.24 28.04
N THR A 512 -27.02 0.58 27.36
CA THR A 512 -25.85 0.12 26.58
C THR A 512 -24.67 -0.37 27.40
N ALA A 513 -24.68 -0.19 28.73
CA ALA A 513 -23.73 -0.88 29.60
C ALA A 513 -24.00 -2.38 29.68
N CYS A 514 -25.21 -2.81 29.28
CA CYS A 514 -25.61 -4.21 29.26
C CYS A 514 -25.91 -4.70 27.84
N HIS A 515 -26.67 -3.93 27.06
CA HIS A 515 -27.20 -4.29 25.74
C HIS A 515 -26.32 -3.74 24.61
N GLU A 516 -25.26 -4.48 24.27
CA GLU A 516 -24.25 -4.05 23.30
C GLU A 516 -24.48 -4.58 21.88
N THR A 517 -25.32 -5.62 21.73
CA THR A 517 -25.56 -6.24 20.42
C THR A 517 -26.46 -5.35 19.57
N ALA A 518 -25.91 -4.82 18.48
CA ALA A 518 -26.69 -4.02 17.53
C ALA A 518 -27.87 -4.82 16.97
N VAL A 519 -28.98 -4.13 16.71
CA VAL A 519 -30.22 -4.69 16.14
C VAL A 519 -31.00 -5.63 17.07
N THR A 520 -30.37 -6.61 17.71
CA THR A 520 -31.06 -7.56 18.63
C THR A 520 -31.18 -7.04 20.06
N LEU A 521 -30.31 -6.10 20.45
CA LEU A 521 -30.18 -5.60 21.82
C LEU A 521 -29.89 -6.70 22.84
N ASP A 522 -29.30 -7.83 22.43
CA ASP A 522 -28.90 -8.87 23.38
C ASP A 522 -27.74 -8.39 24.27
N PRO A 523 -27.75 -8.70 25.58
CA PRO A 523 -26.62 -8.39 26.44
C PRO A 523 -25.42 -9.27 26.12
N SER A 524 -24.21 -8.72 26.29
CA SER A 524 -22.99 -9.47 26.00
C SER A 524 -22.79 -10.62 27.01
N ALA A 525 -22.15 -11.70 26.57
CA ALA A 525 -22.00 -12.92 27.37
C ALA A 525 -21.33 -12.72 28.75
N PRO A 526 -20.33 -11.83 28.93
CA PRO A 526 -19.76 -11.55 30.25
C PRO A 526 -20.75 -10.88 31.20
N VAL A 527 -21.56 -9.93 30.71
CA VAL A 527 -22.54 -9.19 31.52
C VAL A 527 -23.71 -10.07 31.96
N LYS A 528 -23.98 -11.17 31.24
CA LYS A 528 -24.94 -12.19 31.69
C LYS A 528 -24.51 -12.90 32.98
N ALA A 529 -23.22 -12.88 33.33
CA ALA A 529 -22.73 -13.42 34.59
C ALA A 529 -22.63 -12.29 35.64
N CYS A 530 -23.35 -12.42 36.75
CA CYS A 530 -23.34 -11.43 37.84
C CYS A 530 -21.92 -11.09 38.34
N THR A 531 -20.99 -12.05 38.24
CA THR A 531 -19.59 -11.92 38.65
C THR A 531 -18.82 -10.89 37.83
N ALA A 532 -19.20 -10.61 36.57
CA ALA A 532 -18.50 -9.63 35.73
C ALA A 532 -18.62 -8.17 36.23
N CYS A 533 -19.61 -7.89 37.10
CA CYS A 533 -19.77 -6.58 37.75
C CYS A 533 -19.58 -6.63 39.29
N HIS A 534 -19.43 -7.84 39.85
CA HIS A 534 -19.39 -8.09 41.31
C HIS A 534 -18.27 -9.08 41.69
N GLU A 535 -17.00 -8.74 41.43
CA GLU A 535 -15.85 -9.58 41.84
C GLU A 535 -15.44 -9.41 43.32
N ASP A 536 -15.72 -8.25 43.93
CA ASP A 536 -15.17 -7.87 45.25
C ASP A 536 -16.11 -8.15 46.45
N HIS A 537 -16.29 -9.44 46.75
CA HIS A 537 -17.08 -9.90 47.89
C HIS A 537 -16.41 -9.75 49.28
N HIS A 538 -15.20 -9.17 49.35
CA HIS A 538 -14.48 -8.88 50.60
C HIS A 538 -14.48 -7.39 50.98
N SER A 539 -15.28 -6.57 50.29
CA SER A 539 -15.36 -5.13 50.54
C SER A 539 -16.53 -4.78 51.46
N ALA A 540 -16.31 -3.89 52.44
CA ALA A 540 -17.33 -3.46 53.41
C ALA A 540 -18.63 -2.87 52.78
N LYS A 541 -18.58 -2.49 51.50
CA LYS A 541 -19.71 -1.94 50.75
C LYS A 541 -20.57 -3.01 50.06
N ARG A 542 -20.15 -4.28 50.00
CA ARG A 542 -20.85 -5.35 49.26
C ARG A 542 -20.78 -6.66 50.04
N ASP A 543 -21.83 -6.91 50.82
CA ASP A 543 -22.00 -8.10 51.64
C ASP A 543 -22.87 -9.12 50.88
N CYS A 544 -22.43 -10.39 50.84
CA CYS A 544 -23.20 -11.54 50.34
C CYS A 544 -24.62 -11.58 50.93
N ALA A 545 -24.77 -11.21 52.20
CA ALA A 545 -26.01 -11.18 52.96
C ALA A 545 -27.03 -10.16 52.41
N THR A 546 -26.59 -9.11 51.70
CA THR A 546 -27.48 -8.07 51.14
C THR A 546 -28.45 -8.63 50.10
N CYS A 547 -28.04 -9.69 49.38
CA CYS A 547 -28.85 -10.37 48.38
C CYS A 547 -29.18 -11.84 48.73
N HIS A 548 -28.47 -12.43 49.71
CA HIS A 548 -28.63 -13.83 50.14
C HIS A 548 -29.11 -14.03 51.58
N THR A 549 -29.64 -13.03 52.29
CA THR A 549 -30.20 -13.23 53.65
C THR A 549 -31.48 -14.07 53.63
N ASN A 550 -31.33 -15.38 53.69
CA ASN A 550 -32.39 -16.26 54.14
C ASN A 550 -32.01 -16.92 55.47
N GLU A 551 -33.03 -17.33 56.22
CA GLU A 551 -32.92 -17.92 57.56
C GLU A 551 -32.01 -19.16 57.56
N ALA A 552 -31.98 -19.90 56.45
CA ALA A 552 -31.13 -21.08 56.27
C ALA A 552 -29.62 -20.77 56.26
N ILE A 553 -29.18 -19.56 55.88
CA ILE A 553 -27.77 -19.17 55.91
C ILE A 553 -27.34 -18.76 57.32
N ARG A 554 -28.21 -18.09 58.09
CA ARG A 554 -27.94 -17.76 59.51
C ARG A 554 -27.87 -19.02 60.37
N ALA A 555 -28.76 -19.99 60.11
CA ALA A 555 -28.78 -21.27 60.80
C ALA A 555 -27.57 -22.17 60.47
N ALA A 556 -26.89 -21.96 59.35
CA ALA A 556 -25.70 -22.70 58.95
C ALA A 556 -24.38 -22.16 59.55
N HIS A 557 -24.42 -20.96 60.16
CA HIS A 557 -23.27 -20.33 60.83
C HIS A 557 -23.55 -19.98 62.32
N PRO A 558 -24.10 -20.92 63.13
CA PRO A 558 -24.52 -20.61 64.51
C PRO A 558 -23.34 -20.44 65.48
N ASP A 559 -22.18 -21.08 65.22
CA ASP A 559 -20.95 -20.97 66.03
C ASP A 559 -19.86 -20.21 65.25
N SER A 560 -20.04 -18.90 65.11
CA SER A 560 -19.15 -18.03 64.31
C SER A 560 -17.74 -17.83 64.92
N SER A 561 -17.46 -18.36 66.10
CA SER A 561 -16.12 -18.32 66.70
C SER A 561 -15.12 -19.19 65.93
N ASN A 562 -15.54 -20.36 65.44
CA ASN A 562 -14.68 -21.27 64.66
C ASN A 562 -14.45 -20.79 63.23
N ALA A 563 -15.34 -19.94 62.69
CA ALA A 563 -15.19 -19.38 61.34
C ALA A 563 -14.00 -18.42 61.23
N HIS A 564 -13.58 -17.78 62.34
CA HIS A 564 -12.40 -16.90 62.38
C HIS A 564 -11.07 -17.64 62.26
N THR A 565 -11.06 -18.96 62.42
CA THR A 565 -9.85 -19.78 62.37
C THR A 565 -9.80 -20.74 61.18
N ALA A 566 -10.87 -20.85 60.38
CA ALA A 566 -11.03 -21.92 59.39
C ALA A 566 -11.49 -21.41 58.01
N CYS A 567 -10.99 -20.26 57.57
CA CYS A 567 -11.34 -19.68 56.26
C CYS A 567 -10.92 -20.57 55.08
N ASP A 568 -9.92 -21.43 55.31
CA ASP A 568 -9.39 -22.42 54.37
C ASP A 568 -10.33 -23.61 54.12
N GLN A 569 -11.35 -23.80 54.97
CA GLN A 569 -12.40 -24.81 54.73
C GLN A 569 -13.30 -24.45 53.54
N CYS A 570 -13.37 -23.16 53.19
CA CYS A 570 -14.17 -22.68 52.06
C CYS A 570 -13.33 -22.04 50.95
N HIS A 571 -12.14 -21.54 51.28
CA HIS A 571 -11.25 -20.91 50.32
C HIS A 571 -9.94 -21.68 50.21
N ARG A 572 -9.37 -21.76 49.01
CA ARG A 572 -8.01 -22.31 48.87
C ARG A 572 -7.02 -21.50 49.71
N GLU A 573 -6.00 -22.16 50.26
CA GLU A 573 -4.97 -21.53 51.09
C GLU A 573 -4.33 -20.30 50.43
N SER A 574 -4.12 -20.33 49.10
CA SER A 574 -3.57 -19.20 48.35
C SER A 574 -4.51 -17.98 48.30
N THR A 575 -5.82 -18.20 48.37
CA THR A 575 -6.83 -17.13 48.48
C THR A 575 -6.86 -16.58 49.90
N VAL A 576 -6.87 -17.45 50.91
CA VAL A 576 -6.81 -17.04 52.34
C VAL A 576 -5.52 -16.27 52.63
N ALA A 577 -4.40 -16.68 52.03
CA ALA A 577 -3.11 -16.02 52.19
C ALA A 577 -3.14 -14.56 51.74
N ARG A 578 -4.02 -14.18 50.80
CA ARG A 578 -4.18 -12.81 50.31
C ARG A 578 -5.09 -11.94 51.16
N LEU A 579 -5.88 -12.52 52.07
CA LEU A 579 -6.79 -11.79 52.95
C LEU A 579 -6.04 -11.10 54.10
N VAL A 580 -6.49 -9.91 54.44
CA VAL A 580 -6.09 -9.18 55.65
C VAL A 580 -7.36 -9.05 56.51
N PRO A 581 -7.35 -9.50 57.78
CA PRO A 581 -8.48 -9.37 58.69
C PRO A 581 -8.58 -7.93 59.21
N ASP A 582 -8.75 -6.98 58.30
CA ASP A 582 -9.06 -5.60 58.62
C ASP A 582 -10.56 -5.44 58.94
N ARG A 583 -10.93 -4.27 59.44
CA ARG A 583 -12.31 -3.93 59.76
C ARG A 583 -13.26 -4.16 58.59
N GLY A 584 -12.81 -3.90 57.35
CA GLY A 584 -13.65 -4.05 56.16
C GLY A 584 -14.05 -5.50 55.92
N LEU A 585 -13.11 -6.43 56.08
CA LEU A 585 -13.38 -7.85 56.00
C LEU A 585 -14.34 -8.29 57.11
N CYS A 586 -14.13 -7.86 58.36
CA CYS A 586 -14.99 -8.24 59.48
C CYS A 586 -16.44 -7.77 59.29
N LEU A 587 -16.63 -6.54 58.79
CA LEU A 587 -17.95 -5.96 58.56
C LEU A 587 -18.68 -6.57 57.35
N THR A 588 -17.98 -7.35 56.53
CA THR A 588 -18.60 -8.16 55.47
C THR A 588 -19.46 -9.26 56.06
N CYS A 589 -19.15 -9.78 57.25
CA CYS A 589 -19.98 -10.79 57.94
C CYS A 589 -20.77 -10.21 59.13
N HIS A 590 -20.24 -9.16 59.76
CA HIS A 590 -20.84 -8.50 60.93
C HIS A 590 -21.36 -7.11 60.59
N ALA A 591 -22.24 -7.02 59.60
CA ALA A 591 -22.77 -5.75 59.10
C ALA A 591 -23.46 -4.90 60.21
N ASP A 592 -24.06 -5.53 61.22
CA ASP A 592 -24.72 -4.83 62.33
C ASP A 592 -23.72 -4.12 63.27
N GLN A 593 -22.43 -4.46 63.19
CA GLN A 593 -21.37 -3.87 64.02
C GLN A 593 -20.66 -2.69 63.33
N ARG A 594 -21.18 -2.19 62.19
CA ARG A 594 -20.60 -1.08 61.43
C ARG A 594 -20.28 0.13 62.29
N GLU A 595 -21.18 0.48 63.21
CA GLU A 595 -21.05 1.65 64.08
C GLU A 595 -20.27 1.37 65.39
N HIS A 596 -20.00 0.10 65.71
CA HIS A 596 -19.27 -0.26 66.92
C HIS A 596 -17.80 0.15 66.81
N TYR A 597 -17.42 1.20 67.56
CA TYR A 597 -16.11 1.87 67.50
C TYR A 597 -15.62 2.06 66.05
N ALA A 598 -16.42 2.79 65.27
CA ALA A 598 -16.31 2.92 63.81
C ALA A 598 -14.89 3.17 63.25
N THR A 599 -14.01 3.81 64.02
CA THR A 599 -12.65 4.17 63.60
C THR A 599 -11.56 3.20 64.05
N ARG A 600 -11.90 2.11 64.75
CA ARG A 600 -10.92 1.14 65.26
C ARG A 600 -10.99 -0.20 64.53
N GLU A 601 -9.81 -0.79 64.34
CA GLU A 601 -9.67 -2.15 63.83
C GLU A 601 -10.23 -3.18 64.81
N CYS A 602 -11.09 -4.07 64.32
CA CYS A 602 -11.76 -5.08 65.14
C CYS A 602 -10.76 -6.03 65.81
N THR A 603 -9.69 -6.38 65.09
CA THR A 603 -8.70 -7.37 65.55
C THR A 603 -7.91 -6.90 66.76
N THR A 604 -7.62 -5.60 66.86
CA THR A 604 -6.86 -5.02 67.97
C THR A 604 -7.57 -5.22 69.32
N CYS A 605 -8.90 -5.20 69.34
CA CYS A 605 -9.68 -5.38 70.57
C CYS A 605 -10.13 -6.83 70.78
N HIS A 606 -10.62 -7.51 69.73
CA HIS A 606 -11.22 -8.84 69.87
C HIS A 606 -10.20 -9.98 69.85
N PHE A 607 -9.07 -9.80 69.16
CA PHE A 607 -8.01 -10.81 69.06
C PHE A 607 -6.70 -10.34 69.68
N GLN A 608 -6.68 -9.13 70.26
CA GLN A 608 -5.52 -8.51 70.91
C GLN A 608 -4.27 -8.52 70.01
N ALA A 609 -4.48 -8.40 68.70
CA ALA A 609 -3.44 -8.44 67.67
C ALA A 609 -3.78 -7.44 66.55
N SER A 610 -2.78 -6.88 65.89
CA SER A 610 -3.03 -6.09 64.67
C SER A 610 -3.55 -7.00 63.54
N PRO A 611 -4.23 -6.46 62.52
CA PRO A 611 -4.69 -7.24 61.37
C PRO A 611 -3.59 -8.10 60.74
N ASP A 612 -2.39 -7.54 60.55
CA ASP A 612 -1.25 -8.25 59.97
C ASP A 612 -0.69 -9.34 60.89
N ALA A 613 -0.65 -9.10 62.21
CA ALA A 613 -0.20 -10.11 63.17
C ALA A 613 -1.19 -11.29 63.24
N TYR A 614 -2.49 -11.00 63.21
CA TYR A 614 -3.54 -12.02 63.23
C TYR A 614 -3.61 -12.81 61.92
N ARG A 615 -3.20 -12.23 60.79
CA ARG A 615 -3.18 -12.88 59.48
C ARG A 615 -2.43 -14.22 59.47
N ALA A 616 -1.40 -14.38 60.29
CA ALA A 616 -0.67 -15.64 60.41
C ALA A 616 -1.50 -16.76 61.06
N HIS A 617 -2.44 -16.41 61.94
CA HIS A 617 -3.34 -17.37 62.58
C HIS A 617 -4.39 -17.92 61.62
N LEU A 618 -4.82 -17.12 60.63
CA LEU A 618 -5.68 -17.58 59.54
C LEU A 618 -5.02 -18.66 58.66
N ARG A 619 -3.70 -18.84 58.76
CA ARG A 619 -2.92 -19.81 57.98
C ARG A 619 -2.50 -21.05 58.78
N LYS A 620 -2.48 -20.99 60.12
CA LYS A 620 -1.86 -22.03 60.98
C LYS A 620 -2.84 -23.08 61.52
N ALA A 621 -4.13 -22.94 61.30
CA ALA A 621 -5.15 -23.85 61.83
C ALA A 621 -5.32 -25.18 61.04
N GLY A 622 -4.48 -25.44 60.02
CA GLY A 622 -4.43 -26.72 59.31
C GLY A 622 -3.27 -27.65 59.71
N ALA A 623 -2.40 -27.23 60.65
CA ALA A 623 -1.23 -28.01 61.07
C ALA A 623 -1.29 -28.31 62.58
N GLY A 624 -2.27 -29.12 62.99
CA GLY A 624 -2.38 -29.57 64.38
C GLY A 624 -3.73 -30.14 64.80
N THR A 625 -4.19 -31.22 64.15
CA THR A 625 -4.77 -32.44 64.77
C THR A 625 -5.11 -33.44 63.67
#